data_AF-A0A9W6HAK5-F1
#
_entry.id   AF-A0A9W6HAK5-F1
#
_cell.length_a   1.000
_cell.length_b   1.000
_cell.length_c   1.000
_cell.angle_alpha   90.00
_cell.angle_beta   90.00
_cell.angle_gamma   90.00
#
_symmetry.space_group_name_H-M   'P 1'
#
loop_
_entity.id
_entity.type
_entity.pdbx_description
1 polymer ?
#
loop_
_entity_poly.entity_id
_entity_poly.type
_entity_poly.pdbx_seq_one_letter_code
_entity_poly.pdbx_strand_id
1 'polypeptide(L)'
;MADFRGEQTVGARIKLARRQRGFRTTRELAEAIPGGNVTEAVLENIESGRKADISVSQLLNIARGLNVPPSMLLAPLGRPNAELDLPNLSDDFDGMSAAEFDCWLSATPASSYRPRLAAERSDIQTLTSLRELGTLQRELKRLQLVLQVQMMSSDENLDNSNREVQERFKYISQEATRVTDLLSSDGLLDLEAARE
;
A
#
# COMPACT_ATOMS: atom_id res chain seq x y z
N MET A 1 20.27 15.16 7.28
CA MET A 1 20.32 13.95 6.42
C MET A 1 19.54 14.25 5.16
N ALA A 2 20.06 13.89 3.98
CA ALA A 2 19.32 14.05 2.72
C ALA A 2 18.09 13.13 2.73
N ASP A 3 16.92 13.68 2.42
CA ASP A 3 15.66 12.93 2.32
C ASP A 3 15.55 12.33 0.92
N PHE A 4 15.50 10.99 0.83
CA PHE A 4 15.39 10.30 -0.45
C PHE A 4 14.14 10.73 -1.23
N ARG A 5 13.07 11.14 -0.54
CA ARG A 5 11.79 11.46 -1.19
C ARG A 5 11.89 12.62 -2.18
N GLY A 6 12.90 13.48 -2.06
CA GLY A 6 13.09 14.65 -2.94
C GLY A 6 14.10 14.46 -4.07
N GLU A 7 14.68 13.27 -4.23
CA GLU A 7 15.67 12.99 -5.28
C GLU A 7 15.03 12.90 -6.66
N GLN A 8 15.80 13.28 -7.69
CA GLN A 8 15.35 13.48 -9.08
C GLN A 8 15.40 12.23 -9.97
N THR A 9 15.78 11.07 -9.41
CA THR A 9 15.77 9.81 -10.16
C THR A 9 15.42 8.66 -9.23
N VAL A 10 14.81 7.61 -9.78
CA VAL A 10 14.53 6.36 -9.05
C VAL A 10 15.81 5.76 -8.45
N GLY A 11 16.91 5.79 -9.19
CA GLY A 11 18.22 5.30 -8.73
C GLY A 11 18.74 6.06 -7.51
N ALA A 12 18.66 7.40 -7.54
CA ALA A 12 19.05 8.24 -6.41
C ALA A 12 18.13 8.04 -5.21
N ARG A 13 16.81 7.89 -5.44
CA ARG A 13 15.83 7.56 -4.38
C ARG A 13 16.16 6.22 -3.71
N ILE A 14 16.43 5.18 -4.48
CA ILE A 14 16.82 3.85 -3.96
C ILE A 14 18.12 3.94 -3.16
N LYS A 15 19.14 4.62 -3.70
CA LYS A 15 20.45 4.78 -3.04
C LYS A 15 20.33 5.48 -1.69
N LEU A 16 19.58 6.58 -1.61
CA LEU A 16 19.39 7.29 -0.36
C LEU A 16 18.49 6.52 0.60
N ALA A 17 17.41 5.91 0.13
CA ALA A 17 16.56 5.05 0.96
C ALA A 17 17.38 3.92 1.59
N ARG A 18 18.22 3.23 0.80
CA ARG A 18 19.15 2.19 1.26
C ARG A 18 20.03 2.68 2.41
N ARG A 19 20.68 3.83 2.24
CA ARG A 19 21.53 4.44 3.28
C ARG A 19 20.75 4.82 4.53
N GLN A 20 19.55 5.39 4.38
CA GLN A 20 18.68 5.73 5.51
C GLN A 20 18.19 4.50 6.29
N ARG A 21 18.06 3.35 5.62
CA ARG A 21 17.69 2.07 6.23
C ARG A 21 18.88 1.31 6.84
N GLY A 22 20.08 1.90 6.83
CA GLY A 22 21.26 1.34 7.48
C GLY A 22 22.12 0.42 6.61
N PHE A 23 21.73 0.16 5.36
CA PHE A 23 22.52 -0.61 4.41
C PHE A 23 23.62 0.26 3.81
N ARG A 24 24.88 -0.03 4.13
CA ARG A 24 26.05 0.74 3.71
C ARG A 24 26.40 0.46 2.25
N THR A 25 26.25 -0.78 1.81
CA THR A 25 26.58 -1.23 0.44
C THR A 25 25.35 -1.74 -0.31
N THR A 26 25.45 -1.80 -1.63
CA THR A 26 24.46 -2.45 -2.52
C THR A 26 24.40 -3.96 -2.25
N ARG A 27 25.54 -4.58 -1.96
CA ARG A 27 25.64 -5.98 -1.53
C ARG A 27 24.80 -6.29 -0.29
N GLU A 28 24.91 -5.48 0.77
CA GLU A 28 24.14 -5.68 2.00
C GLU A 28 22.63 -5.66 1.75
N LEU A 29 22.15 -4.76 0.87
CA LEU A 29 20.74 -4.74 0.47
C LEU A 29 20.37 -5.97 -0.38
N ALA A 30 21.20 -6.35 -1.35
CA ALA A 30 20.96 -7.52 -2.18
C ALA A 30 20.87 -8.81 -1.34
N GLU A 31 21.75 -8.98 -0.37
CA GLU A 31 21.75 -10.12 0.56
C GLU A 31 20.51 -10.14 1.48
N ALA A 32 19.96 -8.97 1.80
CA ALA A 32 18.73 -8.86 2.60
C ALA A 32 17.45 -9.13 1.80
N ILE A 33 17.49 -9.10 0.47
CA ILE A 33 16.34 -9.32 -0.41
C ILE A 33 16.26 -10.81 -0.80
N PRO A 34 15.20 -11.54 -0.39
CA PRO A 34 15.05 -12.94 -0.76
C PRO A 34 14.74 -13.10 -2.26
N GLY A 35 15.16 -14.22 -2.85
CA GLY A 35 14.80 -14.62 -4.22
C GLY A 35 15.83 -14.31 -5.31
N GLY A 36 16.95 -13.65 -4.99
CA GLY A 36 18.14 -13.57 -5.84
C GLY A 36 18.03 -12.80 -7.17
N ASN A 37 16.86 -12.24 -7.50
CA ASN A 37 16.64 -11.46 -8.73
C ASN A 37 17.11 -9.99 -8.63
N VAL A 38 17.53 -9.56 -7.44
CA VAL A 38 18.14 -8.25 -7.17
C VAL A 38 19.57 -8.50 -6.66
N THR A 39 20.54 -8.48 -7.57
CA THR A 39 21.96 -8.66 -7.23
C THR A 39 22.63 -7.32 -6.92
N GLU A 40 23.82 -7.36 -6.32
CA GLU A 40 24.66 -6.18 -6.11
C GLU A 40 24.85 -5.38 -7.40
N ALA A 41 25.23 -6.05 -8.49
CA ALA A 41 25.44 -5.41 -9.80
C ALA A 41 24.16 -4.77 -10.36
N VAL A 42 22.99 -5.38 -10.14
CA VAL A 42 21.70 -4.79 -10.53
C VAL A 42 21.46 -3.50 -9.76
N LEU A 43 21.64 -3.52 -8.45
CA LEU A 43 21.48 -2.32 -7.61
C LEU A 43 22.47 -1.22 -7.99
N GLU A 44 23.74 -1.55 -8.23
CA GLU A 44 24.73 -0.57 -8.68
C GLU A 44 24.36 0.08 -10.02
N ASN A 45 23.85 -0.70 -10.96
CA ASN A 45 23.42 -0.19 -12.26
C ASN A 45 22.19 0.73 -12.13
N ILE A 46 21.25 0.38 -11.26
CA ILE A 46 20.08 1.22 -10.95
C ILE A 46 20.51 2.50 -10.23
N GLU A 47 21.29 2.40 -9.16
CA GLU A 47 21.73 3.55 -8.34
C GLU A 47 22.68 4.50 -9.07
N SER A 48 23.39 4.03 -10.10
CA SER A 48 24.21 4.87 -10.98
C SER A 48 23.44 5.48 -12.15
N GLY A 49 22.17 5.11 -12.35
CA GLY A 49 21.37 5.51 -13.51
C GLY A 49 21.80 4.85 -14.83
N ARG A 50 22.73 3.89 -14.80
CA ARG A 50 23.14 3.12 -15.99
C ARG A 50 22.02 2.22 -16.51
N LYS A 51 21.14 1.77 -15.62
CA LYS A 51 19.92 1.04 -15.96
C LYS A 51 18.71 1.96 -15.77
N ALA A 52 18.20 2.49 -16.88
CA ALA A 52 17.03 3.38 -16.88
C ALA A 52 15.73 2.62 -16.55
N ASP A 53 15.57 1.42 -17.11
CA ASP A 53 14.36 0.61 -16.92
C ASP A 53 14.53 -0.37 -15.76
N ILE A 54 13.62 -0.32 -14.78
CA ILE A 54 13.53 -1.28 -13.69
C ILE A 54 12.37 -2.24 -13.94
N SER A 55 12.57 -3.55 -13.78
CA SER A 55 11.43 -4.47 -13.86
C SER A 55 10.52 -4.29 -12.64
N VAL A 56 9.22 -4.52 -12.80
CA VAL A 56 8.25 -4.46 -11.68
C VAL A 56 8.67 -5.38 -10.53
N SER A 57 9.15 -6.59 -10.84
CA SER A 57 9.65 -7.53 -9.82
C SER A 57 10.86 -7.00 -9.04
N GLN A 58 11.80 -6.33 -9.71
CA GLN A 58 12.95 -5.70 -9.06
C GLN A 58 12.50 -4.55 -8.16
N LEU A 59 11.61 -3.69 -8.66
CA LEU A 59 11.06 -2.58 -7.89
C LEU A 59 10.35 -3.07 -6.61
N LEU A 60 9.46 -4.05 -6.73
CA LEU A 60 8.70 -4.57 -5.58
C LEU A 60 9.62 -5.23 -4.55
N ASN A 61 10.62 -6.00 -4.98
CA ASN A 61 11.57 -6.63 -4.08
C ASN A 61 12.47 -5.61 -3.37
N ILE A 62 12.91 -4.57 -4.08
CA ILE A 62 13.68 -3.46 -3.49
C ILE A 62 12.82 -2.69 -2.50
N ALA A 63 11.59 -2.30 -2.88
CA ALA A 63 10.66 -1.58 -2.02
C ALA A 63 10.36 -2.37 -0.73
N ARG A 64 10.13 -3.69 -0.87
CA ARG A 64 9.90 -4.59 0.27
C ARG A 64 11.12 -4.71 1.16
N GLY A 65 12.32 -4.90 0.59
CA GLY A 65 13.58 -4.99 1.33
C GLY A 65 13.93 -3.70 2.08
N LEU A 66 13.57 -2.55 1.51
CA LEU A 66 13.75 -1.24 2.12
C LEU A 66 12.63 -0.86 3.10
N ASN A 67 11.54 -1.63 3.18
CA ASN A 67 10.32 -1.26 3.90
C ASN A 67 9.85 0.16 3.52
N VAL A 68 9.76 0.43 2.23
CA VAL A 68 9.31 1.71 1.65
C VAL A 68 8.17 1.44 0.66
N PRO A 69 7.08 2.23 0.66
CA PRO A 69 6.05 2.11 -0.36
C PRO A 69 6.65 2.31 -1.77
N PRO A 70 6.26 1.51 -2.78
CA PRO A 70 6.79 1.65 -4.14
C PRO A 70 6.63 3.08 -4.72
N SER A 71 5.53 3.77 -4.40
CA SER A 71 5.29 5.15 -4.87
C SER A 71 6.37 6.14 -4.42
N MET A 72 6.91 5.97 -3.20
CA MET A 72 8.03 6.80 -2.69
C MET A 72 9.36 6.55 -3.40
N LEU A 73 9.50 5.44 -4.15
CA LEU A 73 10.66 5.19 -5.00
C LEU A 73 10.40 5.60 -6.45
N LEU A 74 9.14 5.61 -6.88
CA LEU A 74 8.75 5.93 -8.25
C LEU A 74 8.62 7.43 -8.50
N ALA A 75 8.17 8.21 -7.53
CA ALA A 75 7.94 9.64 -7.70
C ALA A 75 8.66 10.49 -6.62
N PRO A 76 9.01 11.75 -6.91
CA PRO A 76 9.67 12.65 -5.97
C PRO A 76 8.68 13.22 -4.94
N LEU A 77 8.08 12.37 -4.09
CA LEU A 77 7.04 12.76 -3.13
C LEU A 77 7.48 13.77 -2.05
N GLY A 78 8.77 14.03 -1.90
CA GLY A 78 9.29 15.15 -1.10
C GLY A 78 9.03 16.51 -1.75
N ARG A 79 8.61 16.52 -3.02
CA ARG A 79 8.18 17.67 -3.82
C ARG A 79 6.86 17.31 -4.50
N PRO A 80 5.73 17.33 -3.79
CA PRO A 80 4.46 16.79 -4.29
C PRO A 80 3.96 17.43 -5.60
N ASN A 81 4.34 18.69 -5.86
CA ASN A 81 3.98 19.42 -7.08
C ASN A 81 5.03 19.28 -8.21
N ALA A 82 6.13 18.56 -7.98
CA ALA A 82 7.09 18.29 -9.05
C ALA A 82 6.52 17.26 -10.02
N GLU A 83 6.88 17.39 -11.29
CA GLU A 83 6.55 16.41 -12.33
C GLU A 83 7.26 15.07 -12.08
N LEU A 84 6.77 14.03 -12.75
CA LEU A 84 7.41 12.73 -12.74
C LEU A 84 8.77 12.77 -13.43
N ASP A 85 9.74 12.10 -12.83
CA ASP A 85 11.12 11.98 -13.30
C ASP A 85 11.46 10.54 -13.69
N LEU A 86 10.44 9.77 -14.08
CA LEU A 86 10.57 8.42 -14.60
C LEU A 86 10.92 8.49 -16.11
N PRO A 87 11.98 7.80 -16.56
CA PRO A 87 12.31 7.74 -17.97
C PRO A 87 11.25 6.91 -18.72
N ASN A 88 11.15 7.14 -20.04
CA ASN A 88 10.34 6.34 -20.96
C ASN A 88 8.81 6.34 -20.67
N LEU A 89 8.31 7.34 -19.94
CA LEU A 89 6.87 7.60 -19.89
C LEU A 89 6.40 8.21 -21.22
N SER A 90 5.15 7.92 -21.58
CA SER A 90 4.47 8.58 -22.69
C SER A 90 4.00 9.99 -22.30
N ASP A 91 3.76 10.83 -23.31
CA ASP A 91 3.24 12.20 -23.16
C ASP A 91 1.93 12.30 -22.35
N ASP A 92 1.17 11.21 -22.22
CA ASP A 92 0.01 11.09 -21.32
C ASP A 92 0.29 11.42 -19.84
N PHE A 93 1.57 11.38 -19.43
CA PHE A 93 2.01 11.73 -18.07
C PHE A 93 2.55 13.16 -17.94
N ASP A 94 2.61 13.92 -19.04
CA ASP A 94 3.13 15.28 -19.03
C ASP A 94 2.31 16.18 -18.10
N GLY A 95 3.01 16.92 -17.24
CA GLY A 95 2.40 17.78 -16.22
C GLY A 95 1.74 17.03 -15.05
N MET A 96 1.73 15.69 -15.03
CA MET A 96 1.27 14.93 -13.87
C MET A 96 2.25 15.12 -12.72
N SER A 97 1.73 15.66 -11.61
CA SER A 97 2.53 15.84 -10.40
C SER A 97 2.77 14.53 -9.65
N ALA A 98 3.81 14.49 -8.83
CA ALA A 98 4.11 13.35 -7.97
C ALA A 98 2.94 12.99 -7.03
N ALA A 99 2.22 13.98 -6.51
CA ALA A 99 1.05 13.75 -5.67
C ALA A 99 -0.14 13.17 -6.45
N GLU A 100 -0.42 13.67 -7.66
CA GLU A 100 -1.44 13.10 -8.54
C GLU A 100 -1.11 11.67 -8.94
N PHE A 101 0.17 11.39 -9.25
CA PHE A 101 0.63 10.04 -9.56
C PHE A 101 0.43 9.07 -8.39
N ASP A 102 0.78 9.45 -7.16
CA ASP A 102 0.54 8.59 -5.99
C ASP A 102 -0.96 8.35 -5.78
N CYS A 103 -1.80 9.36 -5.98
CA CYS A 103 -3.25 9.23 -5.90
C CYS A 103 -3.83 8.30 -6.98
N TRP A 104 -3.34 8.41 -8.22
CA TRP A 104 -3.69 7.52 -9.32
C TRP A 104 -3.24 6.08 -9.04
N LEU A 105 -1.96 5.88 -8.70
CA LEU A 105 -1.36 4.58 -8.43
C LEU A 105 -2.03 3.88 -7.23
N SER A 106 -2.38 4.64 -6.21
CA SER A 106 -3.08 4.12 -5.02
C SER A 106 -4.60 4.05 -5.21
N ALA A 107 -5.17 4.48 -6.33
CA ALA A 107 -6.61 4.57 -6.53
C ALA A 107 -7.31 5.21 -5.30
N THR A 108 -6.79 6.35 -4.84
CA THR A 108 -7.35 7.04 -3.67
C THR A 108 -8.59 7.85 -4.12
N PRO A 109 -9.77 7.59 -3.53
CA PRO A 109 -11.00 8.30 -3.91
C PRO A 109 -10.94 9.77 -3.47
N ALA A 110 -11.64 10.65 -4.21
CA ALA A 110 -11.75 12.08 -3.90
C ALA A 110 -10.40 12.78 -3.64
N SER A 111 -9.38 12.43 -4.42
CA SER A 111 -8.00 12.87 -4.26
C SER A 111 -7.61 13.96 -5.28
N SER A 112 -6.32 14.31 -5.36
CA SER A 112 -5.82 15.25 -6.38
C SER A 112 -5.92 14.69 -7.79
N TYR A 113 -5.92 13.37 -7.94
CA TYR A 113 -6.11 12.71 -9.23
C TYR A 113 -7.59 12.67 -9.63
N ARG A 114 -7.88 13.08 -10.87
CA ARG A 114 -9.24 13.05 -11.45
C ARG A 114 -9.34 11.96 -12.51
N PRO A 115 -10.11 10.88 -12.26
CA PRO A 115 -10.32 9.84 -13.25
C PRO A 115 -10.90 10.38 -14.56
N ARG A 116 -10.31 9.94 -15.67
CA ARG A 116 -10.67 10.41 -17.02
C ARG A 116 -11.93 9.73 -17.53
N LEU A 117 -12.16 8.47 -17.13
CA LEU A 117 -13.23 7.62 -17.65
C LEU A 117 -14.23 7.19 -16.56
N ALA A 118 -15.46 6.88 -16.98
CA ALA A 118 -16.46 6.31 -16.07
C ALA A 118 -16.05 4.92 -15.57
N ALA A 119 -15.46 4.09 -16.44
CA ALA A 119 -14.94 2.77 -16.07
C ALA A 119 -13.85 2.88 -14.98
N GLU A 120 -12.90 3.80 -15.14
CA GLU A 120 -11.85 4.04 -14.15
C GLU A 120 -12.41 4.47 -12.77
N ARG A 121 -13.48 5.28 -12.75
CA ARG A 121 -14.18 5.61 -11.49
C ARG A 121 -14.78 4.37 -10.84
N SER A 122 -15.34 3.45 -11.63
CA SER A 122 -15.86 2.18 -11.15
C SER A 122 -14.73 1.34 -10.53
N ASP A 123 -13.60 1.19 -11.22
CA ASP A 123 -12.45 0.44 -10.72
C ASP A 123 -11.92 0.99 -9.39
N ILE A 124 -11.83 2.33 -9.27
CA ILE A 124 -11.42 3.00 -8.03
C ILE A 124 -12.43 2.73 -6.90
N GLN A 125 -13.73 2.73 -7.20
CA GLN A 125 -14.77 2.42 -6.21
C GLN A 125 -14.69 0.96 -5.74
N THR A 126 -14.45 0.02 -6.65
CA THR A 126 -14.23 -1.39 -6.31
C THR A 126 -13.01 -1.56 -5.40
N LEU A 127 -11.86 -0.94 -5.73
CA LEU A 127 -10.66 -0.97 -4.90
C LEU A 127 -10.87 -0.32 -3.53
N THR A 128 -11.67 0.75 -3.45
CA THR A 128 -12.02 1.41 -2.19
C THR A 128 -12.86 0.48 -1.30
N SER A 129 -13.86 -0.17 -1.88
CA SER A 129 -14.72 -1.12 -1.20
C SER A 129 -13.95 -2.36 -0.70
N LEU A 130 -12.95 -2.83 -1.46
CA LEU A 130 -12.02 -3.88 -1.00
C LEU A 130 -11.20 -3.47 0.23
N ARG A 131 -10.72 -2.22 0.29
CA ARG A 131 -9.98 -1.71 1.47
C ARG A 131 -10.87 -1.53 2.68
N GLU A 132 -12.11 -1.12 2.46
CA GLU A 132 -13.13 -1.05 3.50
C GLU A 132 -13.38 -2.44 4.10
N LEU A 133 -13.63 -3.45 3.25
CA LEU A 133 -13.79 -4.84 3.70
C LEU A 133 -12.60 -5.33 4.53
N GLY A 134 -11.38 -5.10 4.07
CA GLY A 134 -10.17 -5.48 4.82
C GLY A 134 -10.01 -4.73 6.16
N THR A 135 -10.60 -3.55 6.30
CA THR A 135 -10.62 -2.80 7.57
C THR A 135 -11.68 -3.35 8.52
N LEU A 136 -12.88 -3.63 8.01
CA LEU A 136 -13.96 -4.28 8.76
C LEU A 136 -13.54 -5.66 9.28
N GLN A 137 -12.90 -6.48 8.44
CA GLN A 137 -12.42 -7.82 8.83
C GLN A 137 -11.35 -7.76 9.95
N ARG A 138 -10.43 -6.79 9.90
CA ARG A 138 -9.43 -6.61 10.97
C ARG A 138 -10.09 -6.20 12.28
N GLU A 139 -11.10 -5.34 12.22
CA GLU A 139 -11.85 -4.89 13.38
C GLU A 139 -12.70 -6.02 13.98
N LEU A 140 -13.34 -6.86 13.16
CA LEU A 140 -14.05 -8.06 13.63
C LEU A 140 -13.11 -9.01 14.38
N LYS A 141 -11.94 -9.30 13.81
CA LYS A 141 -10.91 -10.13 14.46
C LYS A 141 -10.47 -9.54 15.81
N ARG A 142 -10.32 -8.21 15.89
CA ARG A 142 -9.98 -7.51 17.15
C ARG A 142 -11.09 -7.65 18.18
N LEU A 143 -12.35 -7.41 17.81
CA LEU A 143 -13.49 -7.49 18.72
C LEU A 143 -13.74 -8.92 19.22
N GLN A 144 -13.56 -9.92 18.35
CA GLN A 144 -13.64 -11.33 18.73
C GLN A 144 -12.62 -11.69 19.81
N LEU A 145 -11.38 -11.21 19.68
CA LEU A 145 -10.33 -11.42 20.68
C LEU A 145 -10.69 -10.74 22.02
N VAL A 146 -11.24 -9.52 21.99
CA VAL A 146 -11.70 -8.81 23.19
C VAL A 146 -12.80 -9.60 23.92
N LEU A 147 -13.81 -10.09 23.19
CA LEU A 147 -14.89 -10.90 23.76
C LEU A 147 -14.35 -12.19 24.39
N GLN A 148 -13.44 -12.90 23.71
CA GLN A 148 -12.81 -14.11 24.24
C GLN A 148 -12.05 -13.85 25.54
N VAL A 149 -11.25 -12.78 25.59
CA VAL A 149 -10.50 -12.41 26.80
C VAL A 149 -11.45 -12.06 27.96
N GLN A 150 -12.53 -11.32 27.68
CA GLN A 150 -13.52 -10.96 28.70
C GLN A 150 -14.26 -12.19 29.24
N MET A 151 -14.67 -13.13 28.38
CA MET A 151 -15.30 -14.39 28.79
C MET A 151 -14.39 -15.24 29.70
N MET A 152 -13.07 -15.20 29.49
CA MET A 152 -12.11 -15.90 30.33
C MET A 152 -11.83 -15.21 31.66
N SER A 153 -12.16 -13.91 31.80
CA SER A 153 -11.75 -13.09 32.94
C SER A 153 -12.65 -13.20 34.18
N SER A 154 -13.82 -13.84 34.09
CA SER A 154 -14.78 -14.05 35.21
C SER A 154 -15.07 -12.83 36.10
N ASP A 155 -14.91 -11.60 35.59
CA ASP A 155 -15.10 -10.35 36.33
C ASP A 155 -16.50 -9.79 36.03
N GLU A 156 -17.36 -9.77 37.06
CA GLU A 156 -18.75 -9.28 36.98
C GLU A 156 -18.85 -7.81 36.53
N ASN A 157 -17.78 -7.02 36.68
CA ASN A 157 -17.77 -5.62 36.22
C ASN A 157 -17.67 -5.49 34.68
N LEU A 158 -17.42 -6.58 33.96
CA LEU A 158 -17.26 -6.58 32.50
C LEU A 158 -18.57 -6.75 31.72
N ASP A 159 -19.70 -7.05 32.37
CA ASP A 159 -20.95 -7.38 31.68
C ASP A 159 -21.48 -6.24 30.78
N ASN A 160 -21.46 -4.99 31.26
CA ASN A 160 -21.86 -3.84 30.45
C ASN A 160 -20.91 -3.60 29.27
N SER A 161 -19.61 -3.75 29.49
CA SER A 161 -18.59 -3.63 28.45
C SER A 161 -18.72 -4.73 27.39
N ASN A 162 -19.08 -5.94 27.82
CA ASN A 162 -19.31 -7.09 26.95
C ASN A 162 -20.50 -6.83 26.01
N ARG A 163 -21.60 -6.24 26.52
CA ARG A 163 -22.76 -5.89 25.70
C ARG A 163 -22.43 -4.86 24.61
N GLU A 164 -21.68 -3.81 24.94
CA GLU A 164 -21.27 -2.80 23.95
C GLU A 164 -20.38 -3.41 22.85
N VAL A 165 -19.42 -4.26 23.23
CA VAL A 165 -18.54 -4.96 22.29
C VAL A 165 -19.34 -5.92 21.39
N GLN A 166 -20.34 -6.62 21.93
CA GLN A 166 -21.25 -7.49 21.16
C GLN A 166 -22.11 -6.69 20.18
N GLU A 167 -22.70 -5.58 20.60
CA GLU A 167 -23.50 -4.70 19.73
C GLU A 167 -22.64 -4.17 18.57
N ARG A 168 -21.43 -3.72 18.87
CA ARG A 168 -20.46 -3.26 17.85
C ARG A 168 -20.02 -4.38 16.93
N PHE A 169 -19.76 -5.57 17.46
CA PHE A 169 -19.42 -6.75 16.64
C PHE A 169 -20.52 -7.07 15.64
N LYS A 170 -21.78 -7.08 16.10
CA LYS A 170 -22.95 -7.32 15.24
C LYS A 170 -23.06 -6.27 14.12
N TYR A 171 -22.94 -4.99 14.46
CA TYR A 171 -23.00 -3.90 13.48
C TYR A 171 -21.92 -4.05 12.40
N ILE A 172 -20.67 -4.27 12.81
CA ILE A 172 -19.54 -4.38 11.87
C ILE A 172 -19.66 -5.66 11.03
N SER A 173 -20.20 -6.74 11.60
CA SER A 173 -20.44 -7.99 10.85
C SER A 173 -21.46 -7.78 9.74
N GLN A 174 -22.59 -7.12 10.05
CA GLN A 174 -23.60 -6.76 9.05
C GLN A 174 -23.03 -5.90 7.94
N GLU A 175 -22.20 -4.92 8.29
CA GLU A 175 -21.57 -4.04 7.31
C GLU A 175 -20.53 -4.79 6.44
N ALA A 176 -19.75 -5.68 7.03
CA ALA A 176 -18.82 -6.52 6.28
C ALA A 176 -19.55 -7.42 5.27
N THR A 177 -20.69 -8.00 5.66
CA THR A 177 -21.55 -8.77 4.75
C THR A 177 -22.10 -7.89 3.63
N ARG A 178 -22.61 -6.70 3.94
CA ARG A 178 -23.11 -5.75 2.94
C ARG A 178 -22.04 -5.40 1.89
N VAL A 179 -20.82 -5.11 2.31
CA VAL A 179 -19.70 -4.79 1.41
C VAL A 179 -19.27 -6.02 0.60
N THR A 180 -19.27 -7.21 1.21
CA THR A 180 -18.97 -8.47 0.53
C THR A 180 -19.97 -8.77 -0.58
N ASP A 181 -21.26 -8.57 -0.32
CA ASP A 181 -22.33 -8.78 -1.30
C ASP A 181 -22.21 -7.80 -2.47
N LEU A 182 -21.90 -6.53 -2.19
CA LEU A 182 -21.66 -5.51 -3.21
C LEU A 182 -20.49 -5.91 -4.11
N LEU A 183 -19.34 -6.27 -3.52
CA LEU A 183 -18.15 -6.67 -4.27
C LEU A 183 -18.38 -7.96 -5.08
N SER A 184 -19.15 -8.91 -4.53
CA SER A 184 -19.53 -10.14 -5.24
C SER A 184 -20.43 -9.83 -6.44
N SER A 185 -21.34 -8.86 -6.32
CA SER A 185 -22.17 -8.41 -7.44
C SER A 185 -21.38 -7.72 -8.56
N ASP A 186 -20.25 -7.11 -8.20
CA ASP A 186 -19.26 -6.55 -9.15
C ASP A 186 -18.34 -7.63 -9.78
N GLY A 187 -18.54 -8.91 -9.44
CA GLY A 187 -17.84 -10.04 -10.05
C GLY A 187 -16.52 -10.44 -9.39
N LEU A 188 -16.20 -9.91 -8.20
CA LEU A 188 -15.06 -10.38 -7.42
C LEU A 188 -15.35 -11.75 -6.80
N LEU A 189 -14.37 -12.65 -6.89
CA LEU A 189 -14.43 -14.01 -6.34
C LEU A 189 -13.55 -14.13 -5.09
N ASP A 190 -13.71 -15.23 -4.34
CA ASP A 190 -12.90 -15.57 -3.16
C ASP A 190 -12.89 -14.53 -2.02
N LEU A 191 -14.01 -13.83 -1.84
CA LEU A 191 -14.19 -12.94 -0.69
C LEU A 191 -14.52 -13.77 0.55
N GLU A 192 -13.66 -13.70 1.58
CA GLU A 192 -13.98 -14.28 2.89
C GLU A 192 -15.17 -13.54 3.50
N ALA A 193 -16.34 -14.15 3.43
CA ALA A 193 -17.49 -13.71 4.23
C ALA A 193 -17.12 -13.72 5.71
N ALA A 194 -17.57 -12.72 6.45
CA ALA A 194 -17.57 -12.73 7.91
C ALA A 194 -18.44 -13.92 8.37
N ARG A 195 -17.85 -15.10 8.52
CA ARG A 195 -18.56 -16.28 9.01
C ARG A 195 -18.89 -16.06 10.48
N GLU A 196 -20.19 -16.09 10.77
CA GLU A 196 -20.78 -16.12 12.12
C GLU A 196 -20.29 -17.32 12.95
#